data_AF-D5E4B9-F1
#
_entry.id   AF-D5E4B9-F1
#
_cell.length_a   1.000
_cell.length_b   1.000
_cell.length_c   1.000
_cell.angle_alpha   90.00
_cell.angle_beta   90.00
_cell.angle_gamma   90.00
#
_symmetry.space_group_name_H-M   'P 1'
#
loop_
_entity.id
_entity.type
_entity.pdbx_description
1 polymer ?
#
loop_
_entity_poly.entity_id
_entity_poly.type
_entity_poly.pdbx_seq_one_letter_code
_entity_poly.pdbx_strand_id
1 'polypeptide(L)'
;MKRIEAFVDSMYLNVDGDKQEIDELKAEMKNHLFESVQELKEEGKTEQQAITIAIQRFGEEKEMRAVIGQLFEIQKIFAKRVLYIAIVCLILTISMGSFLWKIDDSTAQGLSETSTLISKELENKDVMTFSMKRKIETLVEDTNYISEVTIYNSKDIRSVSQNSGEYHWKSQNPDFQYQRTIWAPKWLGVDSSTSGNGNEQWFVLIESRSFDQLQVIVIFMGGAIYWTLFTIWAIINAHHQKRLRIRWIFIFVGLNVLGYLLYYFTGIRSVSSKEHENLY
;
A
#
# COMPACT_ATOMS: atom_id res chain seq x y z
N MET A 1 29.73 42.81 9.02
CA MET A 1 28.54 42.09 8.46
C MET A 1 28.51 41.88 6.93
N LYS A 2 28.63 42.89 6.05
CA LYS A 2 28.56 42.73 4.57
C LYS A 2 29.43 41.63 3.95
N ARG A 3 30.56 41.31 4.60
CA ARG A 3 31.50 40.26 4.16
C ARG A 3 30.90 38.85 4.29
N ILE A 4 30.02 38.63 5.27
CA ILE A 4 29.26 37.38 5.44
C ILE A 4 28.23 37.24 4.33
N GLU A 5 27.50 38.33 4.03
CA GLU A 5 26.51 38.32 2.95
C GLU A 5 27.15 37.97 1.60
N ALA A 6 28.28 38.60 1.28
CA ALA A 6 29.03 38.32 0.05
C ALA A 6 29.54 36.88 -0.01
N PHE A 7 30.03 36.33 1.11
CA PHE A 7 30.44 34.93 1.20
C PHE A 7 29.25 34.00 0.96
N VAL A 8 28.14 34.21 1.66
CA VAL A 8 26.93 33.37 1.46
C VAL A 8 26.42 33.49 0.02
N ASP A 9 26.38 34.67 -0.58
CA ASP A 9 25.93 34.80 -1.96
C ASP A 9 26.86 34.10 -2.96
N SER A 10 28.17 34.09 -2.68
CA SER A 10 29.13 33.35 -3.50
C SER A 10 29.00 31.83 -3.34
N MET A 11 28.56 31.34 -2.17
CA MET A 11 28.30 29.91 -1.94
C MET A 11 27.20 29.31 -2.82
N TYR A 12 26.17 30.08 -3.16
CA TYR A 12 25.02 29.62 -3.95
C TYR A 12 25.10 30.06 -5.42
N LEU A 13 26.24 30.58 -5.85
CA LEU A 13 26.43 31.16 -7.16
C LEU A 13 26.50 30.02 -8.21
N ASN A 14 25.54 30.03 -9.15
CA ASN A 14 25.27 28.97 -10.14
C ASN A 14 24.70 27.66 -9.57
N VAL A 15 24.08 27.68 -8.39
CA VAL A 15 23.33 26.52 -7.89
C VAL A 15 21.99 26.41 -8.65
N ASP A 16 21.76 25.25 -9.26
CA ASP A 16 20.47 24.89 -9.85
C ASP A 16 19.49 24.49 -8.74
N GLY A 17 18.36 25.19 -8.64
CA GLY A 17 17.38 24.95 -7.58
C GLY A 17 16.22 25.96 -7.61
N ASP A 18 15.24 25.79 -6.73
CA ASP A 18 14.21 26.83 -6.55
C ASP A 18 14.84 28.08 -5.89
N LYS A 19 14.54 29.27 -6.43
CA LYS A 19 15.17 30.52 -5.97
C LYS A 19 14.92 30.84 -4.49
N GLN A 20 13.76 30.50 -3.94
CA GLN A 20 13.50 30.81 -2.53
C GLN A 20 13.98 29.71 -1.60
N GLU A 21 14.02 28.45 -2.03
CA GLU A 21 14.73 27.41 -1.28
C GLU A 21 16.22 27.78 -1.13
N ILE A 22 16.80 28.31 -2.22
CA ILE A 22 18.13 28.95 -2.18
C ILE A 22 18.14 30.12 -1.19
N ASP A 23 17.16 31.03 -1.22
CA ASP A 23 17.12 32.18 -0.31
C ASP A 23 16.90 31.80 1.17
N GLU A 24 16.13 30.75 1.45
CA GLU A 24 15.90 30.21 2.80
C GLU A 24 17.17 29.59 3.36
N LEU A 25 17.86 28.74 2.59
CA LEU A 25 19.14 28.19 2.98
C LEU A 25 20.23 29.27 3.11
N LYS A 26 20.20 30.30 2.26
CA LYS A 26 21.06 31.48 2.41
C LYS A 26 20.76 32.20 3.73
N ALA A 27 19.49 32.37 4.10
CA ALA A 27 19.11 33.04 5.34
C ALA A 27 19.55 32.22 6.57
N GLU A 28 19.35 30.90 6.55
CA GLU A 28 19.81 29.98 7.60
C GLU A 28 21.34 30.02 7.75
N MET A 29 22.07 29.95 6.64
CA MET A 29 23.54 30.06 6.64
C MET A 29 24.02 31.42 7.16
N LYS A 30 23.36 32.52 6.77
CA LYS A 30 23.65 33.86 7.30
C LYS A 30 23.44 33.91 8.80
N ASN A 31 22.34 33.35 9.31
CA ASN A 31 22.04 33.33 10.74
C ASN A 31 23.11 32.58 11.53
N HIS A 32 23.50 31.38 11.10
CA HIS A 32 24.56 30.62 11.77
C HIS A 32 25.93 31.33 11.74
N LEU A 33 26.26 31.98 10.63
CA LEU A 33 27.49 32.78 10.55
C LEU A 33 27.42 34.01 11.47
N PHE A 34 26.25 34.64 11.61
CA PHE A 34 26.06 35.76 12.54
C PHE A 34 26.14 35.32 14.00
N GLU A 35 25.51 34.20 14.36
CA GLU A 35 25.58 33.58 15.68
C GLU A 35 27.04 33.29 16.05
N SER A 36 27.78 32.62 15.16
CA SER A 36 29.19 32.29 15.40
C SER A 36 30.08 33.55 15.53
N VAL A 37 29.80 34.61 14.78
CA VAL A 37 30.48 35.90 14.94
C VAL A 37 30.17 36.53 16.29
N GLN A 38 28.93 36.41 16.77
CA GLN A 38 28.55 36.96 18.07
C GLN A 38 29.23 36.21 19.22
N GLU A 39 29.26 34.88 19.19
CA GLU A 39 30.01 34.05 20.15
C GLU A 39 31.50 34.45 20.19
N LEU A 40 32.14 34.60 19.02
CA LEU A 40 33.55 34.99 18.94
C LEU A 40 33.81 36.40 19.49
N LYS A 41 32.84 37.31 19.35
CA LYS A 41 32.94 38.65 19.95
C LYS A 41 32.82 38.58 21.48
N GLU A 42 31.97 37.71 22.01
CA GLU A 42 31.85 37.45 23.45
C GLU A 42 33.13 36.82 24.03
N GLU A 43 33.85 36.00 23.24
CA GLU A 43 35.19 35.49 23.55
C GLU A 43 36.31 36.55 23.46
N GLY A 44 35.98 37.81 23.18
CA GLY A 44 36.93 38.92 23.13
C GLY A 44 37.62 39.12 21.78
N LYS A 45 37.15 38.48 20.69
CA LYS A 45 37.66 38.77 19.34
C LYS A 45 37.08 40.08 18.81
N THR A 46 37.88 40.82 18.04
CA THR A 46 37.40 41.97 17.27
C THR A 46 36.44 41.51 16.16
N GLU A 47 35.51 42.36 15.71
CA GLU A 47 34.52 41.99 14.69
C GLU A 47 35.16 41.44 13.41
N GLN A 48 36.26 42.04 12.94
CA GLN A 48 36.94 41.55 11.73
C GLN A 48 37.60 40.18 11.94
N GLN A 49 38.17 39.94 13.12
CA GLN A 49 38.73 38.64 13.47
C GLN A 49 37.62 37.59 13.61
N ALA A 50 36.52 37.93 14.28
CA ALA A 50 35.36 37.07 14.43
C ALA A 50 34.78 36.65 13.07
N ILE A 51 34.56 37.60 12.15
CA ILE A 51 34.07 37.31 10.79
C ILE A 51 35.03 36.38 10.03
N THR A 52 36.34 36.62 10.13
CA THR A 52 37.34 35.82 9.43
C THR A 52 37.38 34.40 9.97
N ILE A 53 37.35 34.24 11.30
CA ILE A 53 37.34 32.94 11.97
C ILE A 53 36.02 32.19 11.66
N ALA A 54 34.87 32.86 11.68
CA ALA A 54 33.58 32.25 11.38
C ALA A 54 33.52 31.70 9.96
N ILE A 55 33.96 32.47 8.96
CA ILE A 55 34.04 32.01 7.55
C ILE A 55 35.03 30.84 7.43
N GLN A 56 36.21 30.95 8.05
CA GLN A 56 37.23 29.89 7.99
C GLN A 56 36.77 28.58 8.65
N ARG A 57 36.00 28.66 9.75
CA ARG A 57 35.39 27.49 10.40
C ARG A 57 34.31 26.85 9.53
N PHE A 58 33.61 27.65 8.73
CA PHE A 58 32.53 27.16 7.85
C PHE A 58 33.07 26.34 6.67
N GLY A 59 34.28 26.62 6.21
CA GLY A 59 34.99 25.82 5.20
C GLY A 59 35.34 26.60 3.93
N GLU A 60 36.09 25.95 3.03
CA GLU A 60 36.51 26.57 1.77
C GLU A 60 35.33 26.71 0.79
N GLU A 61 35.22 27.89 0.17
CA GLU A 61 34.11 28.27 -0.72
C GLU A 61 33.85 27.27 -1.85
N LYS A 62 34.92 26.70 -2.41
CA LYS A 62 34.83 25.76 -3.54
C LYS A 62 34.25 24.40 -3.12
N GLU A 63 34.68 23.89 -1.97
CA GLU A 63 34.20 22.61 -1.44
C GLU A 63 32.75 22.73 -1.00
N MET A 64 32.43 23.81 -0.28
CA MET A 64 31.09 24.00 0.24
C MET A 64 30.08 24.31 -0.89
N ARG A 65 30.48 24.97 -1.98
CA ARG A 65 29.63 25.18 -3.16
C ARG A 65 29.28 23.86 -3.85
N ALA A 66 30.26 22.96 -3.96
CA ALA A 66 30.03 21.63 -4.54
C ALA A 66 29.03 20.81 -3.68
N VAL A 67 29.16 20.87 -2.36
CA VAL A 67 28.25 20.19 -1.42
C VAL A 67 26.82 20.74 -1.53
N ILE A 68 26.66 22.07 -1.61
CA ILE A 68 25.34 22.71 -1.76
C ILE A 68 24.69 22.30 -3.09
N GLY A 69 25.43 22.35 -4.20
CA GLY A 69 24.91 21.92 -5.50
C GLY A 69 24.43 20.45 -5.48
N GLN A 70 25.22 19.56 -4.86
CA GLN A 70 24.84 18.15 -4.71
C GLN A 70 23.58 17.95 -3.87
N LEU A 71 23.39 18.74 -2.81
CA LEU A 71 22.18 18.66 -1.95
C LEU A 71 20.89 18.88 -2.75
N PHE A 72 20.83 19.94 -3.56
CA PHE A 72 19.66 20.25 -4.39
C PHE A 72 19.39 19.18 -5.46
N GLU A 73 20.45 18.65 -6.10
CA GLU A 73 20.30 17.55 -7.04
C GLU A 73 19.76 16.28 -6.37
N ILE A 74 20.27 15.94 -5.18
CA ILE A 74 19.84 14.77 -4.40
C ILE A 74 18.36 14.89 -4.03
N GLN A 75 17.90 16.05 -3.57
CA GLN A 75 16.49 16.27 -3.20
C GLN A 75 15.55 16.07 -4.40
N LYS A 76 15.91 16.59 -5.57
CA LYS A 76 15.11 16.45 -6.81
C LYS A 76 15.06 15.00 -7.30
N ILE A 77 16.19 14.29 -7.25
CA ILE A 77 16.27 12.88 -7.62
C ILE A 77 15.47 12.03 -6.62
N PHE A 78 15.58 12.34 -5.33
CA PHE A 78 14.86 11.67 -4.25
C PHE A 78 13.35 11.77 -4.46
N ALA A 79 12.81 12.96 -4.67
CA ALA A 79 11.38 13.16 -4.91
C ALA A 79 10.88 12.31 -6.09
N LYS A 80 11.58 12.33 -7.23
CA LYS A 80 11.21 11.52 -8.40
C LYS A 80 11.25 10.02 -8.10
N ARG A 81 12.30 9.54 -7.42
CA ARG A 81 12.43 8.12 -7.06
C ARG A 81 11.31 7.66 -6.14
N VAL A 82 10.94 8.46 -5.14
CA VAL A 82 9.80 8.15 -4.24
C VAL A 82 8.51 7.96 -5.04
N LEU A 83 8.24 8.84 -6.03
CA LEU A 83 7.06 8.69 -6.89
C LEU A 83 7.12 7.40 -7.73
N TYR A 84 8.26 7.10 -8.36
CA TYR A 84 8.41 5.88 -9.16
C TYR A 84 8.21 4.62 -8.33
N ILE A 85 8.78 4.58 -7.12
CA ILE A 85 8.60 3.45 -6.20
C ILE A 85 7.13 3.32 -5.81
N ALA A 86 6.45 4.43 -5.49
CA ALA A 86 5.02 4.41 -5.18
C ALA A 86 4.20 3.80 -6.33
N ILE A 87 4.44 4.25 -7.57
CA ILE A 87 3.74 3.74 -8.75
C ILE A 87 4.02 2.26 -8.98
N VAL A 88 5.28 1.83 -8.85
CA VAL A 88 5.66 0.40 -8.99
C VAL A 88 4.96 -0.44 -7.92
N CYS A 89 4.96 0.00 -6.66
CA CYS A 89 4.23 -0.67 -5.59
C CYS A 89 2.73 -0.77 -5.88
N LEU A 90 2.12 0.28 -6.41
CA LEU A 90 0.70 0.28 -6.79
C LEU A 90 0.42 -0.74 -7.90
N ILE A 91 1.22 -0.75 -8.96
CA ILE A 91 1.09 -1.70 -10.07
C ILE A 91 1.22 -3.13 -9.56
N LEU A 92 2.26 -3.42 -8.78
CA LEU A 92 2.48 -4.75 -8.19
C LEU A 92 1.30 -5.18 -7.31
N THR A 93 0.76 -4.27 -6.51
CA THR A 93 -0.40 -4.53 -5.63
C THR A 93 -1.63 -4.89 -6.45
N ILE A 94 -1.93 -4.11 -7.50
CA ILE A 94 -3.08 -4.36 -8.38
C ILE A 94 -2.90 -5.67 -9.14
N SER A 95 -1.70 -5.93 -9.69
CA SER A 95 -1.41 -7.16 -10.42
C SER A 95 -1.53 -8.39 -9.53
N MET A 96 -0.96 -8.36 -8.33
CA MET A 96 -1.01 -9.48 -7.38
C MET A 96 -2.44 -9.69 -6.87
N GLY A 97 -3.15 -8.62 -6.49
CA GLY A 97 -4.55 -8.70 -6.05
C GLY A 97 -5.47 -9.27 -7.14
N SER A 98 -5.30 -8.86 -8.39
CA SER A 98 -6.06 -9.38 -9.53
C SER A 98 -5.75 -10.86 -9.81
N PHE A 99 -4.49 -11.25 -9.65
CA PHE A 99 -4.06 -12.64 -9.82
C PHE A 99 -4.69 -13.56 -8.77
N LEU A 100 -4.68 -13.15 -7.50
CA LEU A 100 -5.32 -13.90 -6.40
C LEU A 100 -6.83 -13.99 -6.60
N TRP A 101 -7.49 -12.88 -6.93
CA TRP A 101 -8.93 -12.86 -7.23
C TRP A 101 -9.31 -13.85 -8.34
N LYS A 102 -8.52 -13.90 -9.41
CA LYS A 102 -8.75 -14.84 -10.51
C LYS A 102 -8.61 -16.30 -10.09
N ILE A 103 -7.70 -16.61 -9.17
CA ILE A 103 -7.55 -17.97 -8.62
C ILE A 103 -8.79 -18.36 -7.80
N ASP A 104 -9.28 -17.46 -6.95
CA ASP A 104 -10.45 -17.73 -6.12
C ASP A 104 -11.74 -17.81 -6.96
N ASP A 105 -11.90 -16.95 -7.96
CA ASP A 105 -13.04 -17.01 -8.90
C ASP A 105 -13.07 -18.34 -9.68
N SER A 106 -11.91 -18.78 -10.19
CA SER A 106 -11.79 -20.08 -10.85
C SER A 106 -12.04 -21.25 -9.89
N THR A 107 -11.66 -21.11 -8.61
CA THR A 107 -11.91 -22.09 -7.56
C THR A 107 -13.40 -22.17 -7.24
N ALA A 108 -14.09 -21.03 -7.15
CA ALA A 108 -15.53 -20.97 -6.89
C ALA A 108 -16.35 -21.60 -8.03
N GLN A 109 -15.98 -21.32 -9.29
CA GLN A 109 -16.61 -21.95 -10.46
C GLN A 109 -16.42 -23.47 -10.45
N GLY A 110 -15.17 -23.93 -10.29
CA GLY A 110 -14.87 -25.36 -10.22
C GLY A 110 -15.57 -26.05 -9.04
N LEU A 111 -15.62 -25.41 -7.87
CA LEU A 111 -16.34 -25.91 -6.70
C LEU A 111 -17.84 -26.09 -6.99
N SER A 112 -18.47 -25.13 -7.67
CA SER A 112 -19.87 -25.24 -8.09
C SER A 112 -20.10 -26.41 -9.04
N GLU A 113 -19.19 -26.64 -9.99
CA GLU A 113 -19.25 -27.78 -10.91
C GLU A 113 -19.10 -29.11 -10.17
N THR A 114 -18.08 -29.25 -9.32
CA THR A 114 -17.86 -30.48 -8.54
C THR A 114 -19.01 -30.75 -7.57
N SER A 115 -19.54 -29.72 -6.90
CA SER A 115 -20.72 -29.86 -6.04
C SER A 115 -21.95 -30.35 -6.82
N THR A 116 -22.14 -29.86 -8.05
CA THR A 116 -23.24 -30.31 -8.92
C THR A 116 -23.06 -31.78 -9.32
N LEU A 117 -21.85 -32.19 -9.67
CA LEU A 117 -21.53 -33.59 -10.03
C LEU A 117 -21.72 -34.55 -8.85
N ILE A 118 -21.30 -34.15 -7.64
CA ILE A 118 -21.53 -34.91 -6.41
C ILE A 118 -23.04 -35.02 -6.15
N SER A 119 -23.77 -33.90 -6.22
CA SER A 119 -25.22 -33.90 -5.99
C SER A 119 -25.96 -34.83 -6.95
N LYS A 120 -25.55 -34.85 -8.23
CA LYS A 120 -26.11 -35.75 -9.26
C LYS A 120 -25.80 -37.22 -8.99
N GLU A 121 -24.63 -37.54 -8.42
CA GLU A 121 -24.29 -38.92 -8.04
C GLU A 121 -25.13 -39.40 -6.84
N LEU A 122 -25.52 -38.49 -5.96
CA LEU A 122 -26.33 -38.76 -4.77
C LEU A 122 -27.84 -38.72 -5.03
N GLU A 123 -28.28 -38.23 -6.19
CA GLU A 123 -29.68 -37.97 -6.50
C GLU A 123 -30.53 -39.24 -6.48
N ASN A 124 -31.65 -39.20 -5.74
CA ASN A 124 -32.59 -40.32 -5.59
C ASN A 124 -31.94 -41.60 -5.02
N LYS A 125 -30.89 -41.45 -4.21
CA LYS A 125 -30.21 -42.56 -3.53
C LYS A 125 -30.42 -42.44 -2.02
N ASP A 126 -30.90 -43.51 -1.39
CA ASP A 126 -31.07 -43.54 0.07
C ASP A 126 -29.90 -44.20 0.81
N VAL A 127 -28.95 -44.81 0.08
CA VAL A 127 -27.81 -45.54 0.66
C VAL A 127 -26.51 -45.17 -0.05
N MET A 128 -25.47 -44.93 0.75
CA MET A 128 -24.12 -44.65 0.26
C MET A 128 -23.42 -45.93 -0.20
N THR A 129 -23.29 -46.13 -1.52
CA THR A 129 -22.65 -47.33 -2.10
C THR A 129 -21.16 -47.14 -2.36
N PHE A 130 -20.41 -48.25 -2.48
CA PHE A 130 -18.97 -48.22 -2.78
C PHE A 130 -18.65 -47.49 -4.10
N SER A 131 -19.46 -47.69 -5.15
CA SER A 131 -19.27 -47.03 -6.44
C SER A 131 -19.46 -45.51 -6.34
N MET A 132 -20.43 -45.05 -5.55
CA MET A 132 -20.66 -43.62 -5.32
C MET A 132 -19.47 -43.01 -4.59
N LYS A 133 -19.01 -43.64 -3.49
CA LYS A 133 -17.82 -43.21 -2.75
C LYS A 133 -16.62 -43.04 -3.67
N ARG A 134 -16.32 -44.07 -4.48
CA ARG A 134 -15.17 -44.04 -5.39
C ARG A 134 -15.28 -42.93 -6.45
N LYS A 135 -16.48 -42.69 -6.98
CA LYS A 135 -16.69 -41.62 -7.96
C LYS A 135 -16.54 -40.24 -7.33
N ILE A 136 -17.02 -40.04 -6.11
CA ILE A 136 -16.85 -38.80 -5.36
C ILE A 136 -15.36 -38.57 -5.05
N GLU A 137 -14.62 -39.60 -4.64
CA GLU A 137 -13.15 -39.52 -4.46
C GLU A 137 -12.47 -39.04 -5.74
N THR A 138 -12.78 -39.65 -6.89
CA THR A 138 -12.21 -39.23 -8.19
C THR A 138 -12.56 -37.78 -8.54
N LEU A 139 -13.81 -37.36 -8.32
CA LEU A 139 -14.21 -35.96 -8.55
C LEU A 139 -13.43 -34.96 -7.69
N VAL A 140 -13.06 -35.35 -6.47
CA VAL A 140 -12.20 -34.53 -5.60
C VAL A 140 -10.75 -34.58 -6.09
N GLU A 141 -10.24 -35.77 -6.41
CA GLU A 141 -8.88 -36.00 -6.90
C GLU A 141 -8.55 -35.24 -8.18
N ASP A 142 -9.53 -35.08 -9.08
CA ASP A 142 -9.41 -34.34 -10.33
C ASP A 142 -9.28 -32.81 -10.15
N THR A 143 -9.50 -32.30 -8.92
CA THR A 143 -9.28 -30.89 -8.59
C THR A 143 -7.93 -30.67 -7.91
N ASN A 144 -7.48 -29.43 -7.76
CA ASN A 144 -6.29 -29.08 -6.96
C ASN A 144 -6.58 -28.13 -5.79
N TYR A 145 -7.86 -27.83 -5.54
CA TYR A 145 -8.32 -26.85 -4.57
C TYR A 145 -9.23 -27.44 -3.49
N ILE A 146 -9.84 -28.61 -3.69
CA ILE A 146 -10.64 -29.31 -2.66
C ILE A 146 -9.73 -30.17 -1.78
N SER A 147 -9.75 -29.94 -0.46
CA SER A 147 -9.01 -30.74 0.53
C SER A 147 -9.88 -31.81 1.18
N GLU A 148 -11.18 -31.57 1.32
CA GLU A 148 -12.08 -32.48 2.03
C GLU A 148 -13.48 -32.48 1.44
N VAL A 149 -14.10 -33.65 1.41
CA VAL A 149 -15.55 -33.83 1.19
C VAL A 149 -16.11 -34.70 2.30
N THR A 150 -17.17 -34.22 2.94
CA THR A 150 -17.84 -34.89 4.04
C THR A 150 -19.35 -34.93 3.76
N ILE A 151 -19.93 -36.12 3.78
CA ILE A 151 -21.33 -36.35 3.42
C ILE A 151 -22.06 -36.97 4.60
N TYR A 152 -23.23 -36.41 4.90
CA TYR A 152 -24.14 -36.84 5.95
C TYR A 152 -25.50 -37.18 5.35
N ASN A 153 -26.16 -38.18 5.91
CA ASN A 153 -27.58 -38.38 5.72
C ASN A 153 -28.35 -37.19 6.31
N SER A 154 -29.13 -36.49 5.49
CA SER A 154 -29.87 -35.31 5.93
C SER A 154 -30.84 -35.60 7.06
N LYS A 155 -31.38 -36.82 7.15
CA LYS A 155 -32.30 -37.21 8.23
C LYS A 155 -31.61 -37.27 9.59
N ASP A 156 -30.33 -37.60 9.63
CA ASP A 156 -29.55 -37.76 10.87
C ASP A 156 -29.11 -36.41 11.45
N ILE A 157 -29.02 -35.38 10.59
CA ILE A 157 -28.54 -34.04 10.97
C ILE A 157 -29.62 -32.95 10.95
N ARG A 158 -30.81 -33.19 10.37
CA ARG A 158 -31.92 -32.23 10.35
C ARG A 158 -32.72 -32.32 11.64
N SER A 159 -32.78 -31.24 12.41
CA SER A 159 -33.67 -31.19 13.58
C SER A 159 -35.12 -30.98 13.12
N VAL A 160 -36.05 -31.80 13.63
CA VAL A 160 -37.50 -31.67 13.37
C VAL A 160 -38.13 -30.54 14.21
N SER A 161 -37.33 -29.67 14.83
CA SER A 161 -37.86 -28.58 15.66
C SER A 161 -38.25 -27.38 14.82
N GLN A 162 -39.52 -27.36 14.41
CA GLN A 162 -40.34 -26.20 14.06
C GLN A 162 -39.70 -25.12 13.17
N ASN A 163 -39.96 -25.25 11.86
CA ASN A 163 -39.98 -24.18 10.85
C ASN A 163 -38.68 -23.47 10.43
N SER A 164 -37.49 -23.88 10.89
CA SER A 164 -36.23 -23.59 10.18
C SER A 164 -35.47 -24.88 9.90
N GLY A 165 -35.17 -25.15 8.63
CA GLY A 165 -34.41 -26.32 8.20
C GLY A 165 -32.92 -26.20 8.52
N GLU A 166 -32.58 -26.22 9.81
CA GLU A 166 -31.20 -26.12 10.29
C GLU A 166 -30.53 -27.50 10.34
N TYR A 167 -29.33 -27.59 9.76
CA TYR A 167 -28.49 -28.79 9.74
C TYR A 167 -27.49 -28.76 10.91
N HIS A 168 -27.60 -29.70 11.85
CA HIS A 168 -26.70 -29.84 13.01
C HIS A 168 -25.68 -30.97 12.78
N TRP A 169 -24.74 -30.76 11.86
CA TRP A 169 -23.76 -31.76 11.46
C TRP A 169 -22.54 -31.87 12.39
N LYS A 170 -22.21 -30.83 13.17
CA LYS A 170 -20.96 -30.76 13.98
C LYS A 170 -20.82 -31.86 15.05
N SER A 171 -21.91 -32.53 15.43
CA SER A 171 -21.93 -33.56 16.48
C SER A 171 -22.26 -34.96 15.94
N GLN A 172 -22.39 -35.13 14.63
CA GLN A 172 -22.74 -36.41 14.00
C GLN A 172 -21.55 -37.03 13.28
N ASN A 173 -21.54 -38.36 13.17
CA ASN A 173 -20.56 -39.06 12.35
C ASN A 173 -20.99 -39.02 10.89
N PRO A 174 -20.09 -38.73 9.94
CA PRO A 174 -20.43 -38.72 8.53
C PRO A 174 -20.57 -40.14 7.96
N ASP A 175 -21.48 -40.30 6.99
CA ASP A 175 -21.64 -41.54 6.19
C ASP A 175 -20.45 -41.78 5.25
N PHE A 176 -19.81 -40.69 4.83
CA PHE A 176 -18.63 -40.69 4.00
C PHE A 176 -17.78 -39.45 4.28
N GLN A 177 -16.48 -39.66 4.40
CA GLN A 177 -15.49 -38.60 4.50
C GLN A 177 -14.28 -38.99 3.66
N TYR A 178 -13.82 -38.07 2.83
CA TYR A 178 -12.58 -38.19 2.09
C TYR A 178 -11.76 -36.91 2.26
N GLN A 179 -10.49 -37.06 2.63
CA GLN A 179 -9.58 -35.97 2.91
C GLN A 179 -8.24 -36.21 2.21
N ARG A 180 -7.65 -35.13 1.71
CA ARG A 180 -6.31 -35.14 1.12
C ARG A 180 -5.55 -33.85 1.41
N THR A 181 -4.23 -33.91 1.29
CA THR A 181 -3.38 -32.74 1.43
C THR A 181 -3.33 -31.95 0.12
N ILE A 182 -3.57 -30.65 0.20
CA ILE A 182 -3.37 -29.69 -0.89
C ILE A 182 -2.35 -28.62 -0.48
N TRP A 183 -1.75 -27.93 -1.45
CA TRP A 183 -0.84 -26.82 -1.17
C TRP A 183 -1.60 -25.61 -0.61
N ALA A 184 -1.61 -25.46 0.71
CA ALA A 184 -2.25 -24.35 1.43
C ALA A 184 -1.34 -23.87 2.59
N PRO A 185 -0.29 -23.10 2.28
CA PRO A 185 0.64 -22.60 3.30
C PRO A 185 -0.03 -21.57 4.22
N LYS A 186 -0.29 -21.96 5.48
CA LYS A 186 -0.91 -21.09 6.49
C LYS A 186 -0.16 -19.78 6.74
N TRP A 187 1.17 -19.77 6.61
CA TRP A 187 1.99 -18.56 6.79
C TRP A 187 1.77 -17.50 5.70
N LEU A 188 1.21 -17.90 4.55
CA LEU A 188 0.76 -16.98 3.50
C LEU A 188 -0.69 -16.53 3.69
N GLY A 189 -1.34 -16.84 4.81
CA GLY A 189 -2.75 -16.50 5.00
C GLY A 189 -3.69 -17.22 4.03
N VAL A 190 -3.26 -18.37 3.51
CA VAL A 190 -4.12 -19.27 2.74
C VAL A 190 -4.98 -20.04 3.73
N ASP A 191 -6.30 -19.89 3.63
CA ASP A 191 -7.25 -20.51 4.55
C ASP A 191 -8.09 -21.56 3.83
N SER A 192 -8.85 -22.33 4.59
CA SER A 192 -9.90 -23.17 4.03
C SER A 192 -11.26 -22.50 4.11
N SER A 193 -12.02 -22.62 3.03
CA SER A 193 -13.42 -22.23 2.95
C SER A 193 -14.28 -23.49 2.97
N THR A 194 -15.29 -23.51 3.83
CA THR A 194 -16.27 -24.60 3.88
C THR A 194 -17.52 -24.17 3.16
N SER A 195 -17.93 -24.96 2.16
CA SER A 195 -19.23 -24.84 1.51
C SER A 195 -20.12 -26.00 1.90
N GLY A 196 -21.38 -25.73 2.19
CA GLY A 196 -22.37 -26.75 2.56
C GLY A 196 -23.59 -26.65 1.66
N ASN A 197 -23.98 -27.77 1.06
CA ASN A 197 -25.21 -27.88 0.28
C ASN A 197 -25.90 -29.20 0.61
N GLY A 198 -27.22 -29.18 0.80
CA GLY A 198 -27.95 -30.40 1.06
C GLY A 198 -29.39 -30.35 0.60
N ASN A 199 -29.90 -31.54 0.30
CA ASN A 199 -31.29 -31.80 -0.01
C ASN A 199 -31.92 -32.68 1.08
N GLU A 200 -33.10 -33.24 0.82
CA GLU A 200 -33.81 -34.07 1.80
C GLU A 200 -33.10 -35.41 2.14
N GLN A 201 -32.19 -35.86 1.28
CA GLN A 201 -31.48 -37.15 1.42
C GLN A 201 -30.06 -36.97 1.97
N TRP A 202 -29.30 -36.03 1.40
CA TRP A 202 -27.88 -35.85 1.68
C TRP A 202 -27.52 -34.39 1.91
N PHE A 203 -26.60 -34.18 2.84
CA PHE A 203 -25.92 -32.91 3.08
C PHE A 203 -24.43 -33.09 2.85
N VAL A 204 -23.88 -32.28 1.96
CA VAL A 204 -22.50 -32.35 1.48
C VAL A 204 -21.76 -31.10 1.96
N LEU A 205 -20.68 -31.32 2.69
CA LEU A 205 -19.69 -30.32 3.03
C LEU A 205 -18.46 -30.51 2.14
N ILE A 206 -18.00 -29.42 1.55
CA ILE A 206 -16.76 -29.39 0.77
C ILE A 206 -15.85 -28.33 1.37
N GLU A 207 -14.65 -28.73 1.75
CA GLU A 207 -13.59 -27.83 2.18
C GLU A 207 -12.63 -27.59 1.02
N SER A 208 -12.42 -26.32 0.69
CA SER A 208 -11.56 -25.88 -0.40
C SER A 208 -10.61 -24.78 0.04
N ARG A 209 -9.47 -24.65 -0.65
CA ARG A 209 -8.51 -23.56 -0.44
C ARG A 209 -9.09 -22.22 -0.89
N SER A 210 -8.90 -21.18 -0.07
CA SER A 210 -9.22 -19.78 -0.39
C SER A 210 -7.98 -18.90 -0.19
N PHE A 211 -7.80 -17.92 -1.09
CA PHE A 211 -6.79 -16.86 -1.00
C PHE A 211 -7.40 -15.50 -0.60
N ASP A 212 -8.67 -15.43 -0.22
CA ASP A 212 -9.37 -14.17 0.09
C ASP A 212 -8.63 -13.36 1.16
N GLN A 213 -8.20 -14.00 2.25
CA GLN A 213 -7.45 -13.34 3.32
C GLN A 213 -6.12 -12.78 2.82
N LEU A 214 -5.36 -13.57 2.06
CA LEU A 214 -4.10 -13.13 1.47
C LEU A 214 -4.33 -11.96 0.49
N GLN A 215 -5.37 -12.02 -0.33
CA GLN A 215 -5.74 -10.95 -1.26
C GLN A 215 -5.99 -9.64 -0.49
N VAL A 216 -6.78 -9.70 0.57
CA VAL A 216 -7.06 -8.56 1.46
C VAL A 216 -5.74 -8.00 2.03
N ILE A 217 -4.89 -8.85 2.59
CA ILE A 217 -3.59 -8.43 3.17
C ILE A 217 -2.73 -7.72 2.12
N VAL A 218 -2.60 -8.30 0.92
CA VAL A 218 -1.79 -7.73 -0.18
C VAL A 218 -2.33 -6.36 -0.59
N ILE A 219 -3.64 -6.23 -0.77
CA ILE A 219 -4.28 -4.97 -1.19
C ILE A 219 -4.11 -3.89 -0.11
N PHE A 220 -4.36 -4.21 1.16
CA PHE A 220 -4.26 -3.23 2.24
C PHE A 220 -2.81 -2.83 2.51
N MET A 221 -1.88 -3.78 2.59
CA MET A 221 -0.47 -3.49 2.86
C MET A 221 0.17 -2.75 1.68
N GLY A 222 -0.03 -3.22 0.45
CA GLY A 222 0.46 -2.57 -0.75
C GLY A 222 -0.15 -1.18 -0.96
N GLY A 223 -1.45 -1.05 -0.70
CA GLY A 223 -2.17 0.21 -0.71
C GLY A 223 -1.63 1.21 0.31
N ALA A 224 -1.36 0.78 1.54
CA ALA A 224 -0.80 1.64 2.59
C ALA A 224 0.63 2.11 2.27
N ILE A 225 1.47 1.24 1.69
CA ILE A 225 2.82 1.60 1.22
C ILE A 225 2.72 2.66 0.13
N TYR A 226 1.91 2.41 -0.89
CA TYR A 226 1.66 3.37 -1.96
C TYR A 226 1.17 4.71 -1.40
N TRP A 227 0.15 4.66 -0.54
CA TRP A 227 -0.48 5.84 0.04
C TRP A 227 0.55 6.72 0.73
N THR A 228 1.37 6.11 1.59
CA THR A 228 2.42 6.79 2.34
C THR A 228 3.48 7.42 1.44
N LEU A 229 4.01 6.65 0.48
CA LEU A 229 5.06 7.14 -0.43
C LEU A 229 4.54 8.27 -1.32
N PHE A 230 3.30 8.15 -1.82
CA PHE A 230 2.68 9.21 -2.62
C PHE A 230 2.45 10.47 -1.78
N THR A 231 1.99 10.34 -0.53
CA THR A 231 1.82 11.49 0.37
C THR A 231 3.16 12.19 0.64
N ILE A 232 4.24 11.44 0.90
CA ILE A 232 5.59 12.00 1.07
C ILE A 232 6.00 12.78 -0.18
N TRP A 233 5.85 12.17 -1.36
CA TRP A 233 6.15 12.84 -2.62
C TRP A 233 5.30 14.11 -2.81
N ALA A 234 4.01 14.06 -2.54
CA ALA A 234 3.09 15.20 -2.70
C ALA A 234 3.47 16.36 -1.77
N ILE A 235 3.88 16.07 -0.53
CA ILE A 235 4.39 17.08 0.42
C ILE A 235 5.67 17.71 -0.11
N ILE A 236 6.66 16.92 -0.52
CA ILE A 236 7.93 17.43 -1.08
C ILE A 236 7.64 18.31 -2.30
N ASN A 237 6.79 17.84 -3.21
CA ASN A 237 6.47 18.58 -4.42
C ASN A 237 5.68 19.88 -4.13
N ALA A 238 4.76 19.87 -3.17
CA ALA A 238 4.05 21.07 -2.76
C ALA A 238 4.96 22.07 -2.01
N HIS A 239 5.95 21.56 -1.27
CA HIS A 239 7.01 22.37 -0.65
C HIS A 239 7.83 23.09 -1.72
N HIS A 240 8.33 22.36 -2.73
CA HIS A 240 9.08 22.96 -3.84
C HIS A 240 8.26 24.00 -4.64
N GLN A 241 6.93 23.87 -4.66
CA GLN A 241 6.03 24.84 -5.31
C GLN A 241 5.59 25.99 -4.39
N LYS A 242 6.07 26.05 -3.14
CA LYS A 242 5.79 27.11 -2.13
C LYS A 242 4.32 27.31 -1.78
N ARG A 243 3.49 26.31 -2.06
CA ARG A 243 2.07 26.34 -1.76
C ARG A 243 1.70 25.34 -0.68
N LEU A 244 2.70 24.70 -0.06
CA LEU A 244 2.49 23.86 1.10
C LEU A 244 1.97 24.70 2.28
N ARG A 245 0.71 24.48 2.61
CA ARG A 245 0.06 24.98 3.82
C ARG A 245 -0.32 23.76 4.64
N ILE A 246 -0.45 23.89 5.97
CA ILE A 246 -0.82 22.77 6.84
C ILE A 246 -2.08 22.03 6.35
N ARG A 247 -3.05 22.78 5.77
CA ARG A 247 -4.29 22.25 5.19
C ARG A 247 -4.02 21.25 4.05
N TRP A 248 -2.99 21.49 3.24
CA TRP A 248 -2.65 20.59 2.13
C TRP A 248 -2.05 19.26 2.62
N ILE A 249 -1.34 19.26 3.75
CA ILE A 249 -0.87 18.02 4.38
C ILE A 249 -2.07 17.12 4.73
N PHE A 250 -3.07 17.67 5.42
CA PHE A 250 -4.29 16.94 5.75
C PHE A 250 -5.06 16.47 4.50
N ILE A 251 -5.11 17.29 3.45
CA ILE A 251 -5.75 16.94 2.17
C ILE A 251 -4.99 15.80 1.47
N PHE A 252 -3.65 15.82 1.45
CA PHE A 252 -2.85 14.74 0.83
C PHE A 252 -2.93 13.44 1.62
N VAL A 253 -2.97 13.52 2.96
CA VAL A 253 -3.13 12.35 3.82
C VAL A 253 -4.53 11.75 3.67
N GLY A 254 -5.58 12.57 3.59
CA GLY A 254 -6.96 12.11 3.54
C GLY A 254 -7.46 11.71 2.14
N LEU A 255 -7.01 12.42 1.10
CA LEU A 255 -7.52 12.24 -0.27
C LEU A 255 -6.46 11.78 -1.28
N ASN A 256 -5.18 11.66 -0.87
CA ASN A 256 -4.07 11.17 -1.70
C ASN A 256 -4.03 11.83 -3.10
N VAL A 257 -4.07 11.04 -4.19
CA VAL A 257 -4.08 11.54 -5.57
C VAL A 257 -5.16 12.61 -5.80
N LEU A 258 -6.38 12.41 -5.30
CA LEU A 258 -7.46 13.40 -5.46
C LEU A 258 -7.11 14.70 -4.73
N GLY A 259 -6.51 14.59 -3.54
CA GLY A 259 -6.01 15.74 -2.79
C GLY A 259 -4.92 16.50 -3.55
N TYR A 260 -4.01 15.77 -4.18
CA TYR A 260 -2.96 16.37 -5.02
C TYR A 260 -3.51 17.02 -6.30
N LEU A 261 -4.52 16.43 -6.95
CA LEU A 261 -5.18 17.03 -8.10
C LEU A 261 -5.89 18.35 -7.71
N LEU A 262 -6.60 18.38 -6.58
CA LEU A 262 -7.19 19.62 -6.06
C LEU A 262 -6.13 20.70 -5.80
N TYR A 263 -5.00 20.32 -5.20
CA TYR A 263 -3.86 21.21 -5.01
C TYR A 263 -3.30 21.76 -6.33
N TYR A 264 -3.18 20.91 -7.35
CA TYR A 264 -2.69 21.29 -8.66
C TYR A 264 -3.64 22.28 -9.36
N PHE A 265 -4.94 21.97 -9.42
CA PHE A 265 -5.92 22.83 -10.10
C PHE A 265 -6.14 24.18 -9.41
N THR A 266 -6.08 24.23 -8.07
CA THR A 266 -6.12 25.52 -7.35
C THR A 266 -4.90 26.39 -7.66
N GLY A 267 -3.77 25.79 -8.06
CA GLY A 267 -2.56 26.51 -8.47
C GLY A 267 -2.73 27.21 -9.80
N ILE A 268 -3.23 26.48 -10.79
CA ILE A 268 -3.50 27.02 -12.13
C ILE A 268 -4.45 28.22 -12.06
N ARG A 269 -5.55 28.11 -11.28
CA ARG A 269 -6.51 29.22 -11.12
C ARG A 269 -5.90 30.48 -10.50
N SER A 270 -4.95 30.32 -9.57
CA SER A 270 -4.29 31.47 -8.91
C SER A 270 -3.29 32.22 -9.80
N VAL A 271 -2.72 31.55 -10.81
CA VAL A 271 -1.82 32.17 -11.79
C VAL A 271 -2.62 32.92 -12.84
N SER A 272 -3.68 32.29 -13.37
CA SER A 272 -4.59 32.91 -14.35
C SER A 272 -5.28 34.16 -13.80
N SER A 273 -5.65 34.20 -12.51
CA SER A 273 -6.26 35.39 -11.91
C SER A 273 -5.28 36.57 -11.79
N LYS A 274 -3.99 36.31 -11.52
CA LYS A 274 -2.96 37.36 -11.42
C LYS A 274 -2.56 37.93 -12.78
N GLU A 275 -2.63 37.14 -13.85
CA GLU A 275 -2.41 37.64 -15.21
C GLU A 275 -3.55 38.56 -15.65
N HIS A 276 -4.80 38.25 -15.28
CA HIS A 276 -5.94 39.11 -15.57
C HIS A 276 -5.93 40.44 -14.79
N GLU A 277 -5.39 40.46 -13.57
CA GLU A 277 -5.32 41.68 -12.74
C GLU A 277 -4.21 42.65 -13.17
N ASN A 278 -3.17 42.17 -13.86
CA ASN A 278 -2.10 43.00 -14.43
C ASN A 278 -2.41 43.54 -15.84
N LEU A 279 -3.57 43.18 -16.41
CA LEU A 279 -4.03 43.61 -17.73
C LEU A 279 -5.09 44.73 -17.67
N TYR A 280 -5.37 45.27 -16.48
CA TYR A 280 -6.23 46.43 -16.23
C TYR A 280 -5.52 47.46 -15.36
#